data_AF-A0A1H3YWZ9-F1
#
_entry.id   AF-A0A1H3YWZ9-F1
#
_cell.length_a   1.000
_cell.length_b   1.000
_cell.length_c   1.000
_cell.angle_alpha   90.00
_cell.angle_beta   90.00
_cell.angle_gamma   90.00
#
_symmetry.space_group_name_H-M   'P 1'
#
loop_
_entity.id
_entity.type
_entity.pdbx_description
1 polymer ?
#
loop_
_entity_poly.entity_id
_entity_poly.type
_entity_poly.pdbx_seq_one_letter_code
_entity_poly.pdbx_strand_id
1 'polypeptide(L)'
;MKNLYYKYYPTAAIILCAIIIWCFFQFWYPYHFFFQEQNQIFLWSWDYISTYTDKSGGLAGLVGDFLTQFYYYLFAGATILTACLLIIACLLYKALTNFKVSKPVALLLALFVMVFVAVCHFSTSYRLSSTISIMGWLLLLWGVSSIRKNALKLSVLACGLLPSYLLFGSPVIKQLQMPDLVLEKDFAVDCEYHFGHYDKVIQMVEGQDRWTDQMVFFYNLAQAQRGQLPDHLLKFTPTQLGTFYKIGPETPMLIIRNMNELYWALGDMTFTERAAMMTNVFSHNNRNVRMMQRLAECNYVSGDSLAAEKYLRILDKTFVYARWADNVRQNGKTIYQQKMQMVNRHDTISTTDNAHLLMMQLLDANPNNTTALDYILCSTLVLKDIASFKRDYDRYCIDTNNPRLKTLYQEALCIWLAGTNAPQQEWEKYIKRGDVFQRFQQYNQQRGNTNFKDSYWYYFDKIKAPEI
;
A
#
# COMPACT_ATOMS: atom_id res chain seq x y z
N MET A 1 26.19 1.81 46.71
CA MET A 1 24.96 1.92 45.89
C MET A 1 24.84 3.26 45.14
N LYS A 2 24.93 4.44 45.78
CA LYS A 2 24.84 5.76 45.11
C LYS A 2 25.82 5.97 43.93
N ASN A 3 27.08 5.52 44.06
CA ASN A 3 28.09 5.64 42.98
C ASN A 3 27.84 4.71 41.78
N LEU A 4 27.26 3.52 42.00
CA LEU A 4 26.88 2.62 40.90
C LEU A 4 25.68 3.21 40.14
N TYR A 5 24.68 3.69 40.88
CA TYR A 5 23.51 4.37 40.30
C TYR A 5 23.92 5.58 39.45
N TYR A 6 24.78 6.46 39.97
CA TYR A 6 25.27 7.64 39.25
C TYR A 6 26.13 7.30 38.01
N LYS A 7 26.67 6.08 37.93
CA LYS A 7 27.45 5.60 36.79
C LYS A 7 26.57 5.07 35.66
N TYR A 8 25.49 4.35 35.99
CA TYR A 8 24.69 3.61 35.00
C TYR A 8 23.33 4.24 34.66
N TYR A 9 22.83 5.22 35.44
CA TYR A 9 21.55 5.86 35.14
C TYR A 9 21.42 6.46 33.72
N PRO A 10 22.46 7.05 33.09
CA PRO A 10 22.30 7.64 31.76
C PRO A 10 22.10 6.56 30.69
N THR A 11 22.86 5.47 30.79
CA THR A 11 22.74 4.32 29.89
C THR A 11 21.38 3.64 30.06
N ALA A 12 20.93 3.45 31.32
CA ALA A 12 19.61 2.90 31.59
C ALA A 12 18.49 3.77 31.02
N ALA A 13 18.58 5.11 31.14
CA ALA A 13 17.61 6.04 30.60
C ALA A 13 17.55 6.02 29.06
N ILE A 14 18.71 5.96 28.38
CA ILE A 14 18.78 5.83 26.92
C ILE A 14 18.13 4.51 26.46
N ILE A 15 18.45 3.40 27.13
CA ILE A 15 17.87 2.09 26.82
C ILE A 15 16.36 2.09 27.05
N LEU A 16 15.88 2.65 28.16
CA LEU A 16 14.46 2.76 28.45
C LEU A 16 13.73 3.57 27.37
N CYS A 17 14.29 4.71 26.94
CA CYS A 17 13.75 5.50 25.84
C CYS A 17 13.72 4.71 24.52
N ALA A 18 14.78 3.95 24.22
CA ALA A 18 14.83 3.07 23.05
C ALA A 18 13.71 2.03 23.06
N ILE A 19 13.46 1.40 24.23
CA ILE A 19 12.39 0.41 24.39
C ILE A 19 11.02 1.05 24.19
N ILE A 20 10.78 2.25 24.74
CA ILE A 20 9.52 2.98 24.55
C ILE A 20 9.28 3.28 23.06
N ILE A 21 10.30 3.79 22.36
CA ILE A 21 10.21 4.07 20.92
C ILE A 21 10.00 2.78 20.14
N TRP A 22 10.69 1.70 20.50
CA TRP A 22 10.55 0.40 19.85
C TRP A 22 9.14 -0.15 20.01
N CYS A 23 8.60 -0.18 21.24
CA CYS A 23 7.22 -0.59 21.50
C CYS A 23 6.24 0.23 20.68
N PHE A 24 6.48 1.55 20.55
CA PHE A 24 5.60 2.41 19.78
C PHE A 24 5.53 1.99 18.31
N PHE A 25 6.69 1.92 17.66
CA PHE A 25 6.76 1.56 16.25
C PHE A 25 6.38 0.09 15.99
N GLN A 26 6.61 -0.81 16.95
CA GLN A 26 6.30 -2.23 16.80
C GLN A 26 4.79 -2.51 16.87
N PHE A 27 4.07 -1.85 17.77
CA PHE A 27 2.69 -2.20 18.09
C PHE A 27 1.65 -1.21 17.57
N TRP A 28 2.02 0.07 17.38
CA TRP A 28 1.09 1.09 16.90
C TRP A 28 1.44 1.69 15.54
N TYR A 29 2.65 1.43 15.01
CA TYR A 29 3.12 1.98 13.73
C TYR A 29 3.94 1.00 12.84
N PRO A 30 3.65 -0.32 12.80
CA PRO A 30 4.50 -1.31 12.12
C PRO A 30 4.46 -1.26 10.58
N TYR A 31 3.34 -0.89 9.95
CA TYR A 31 3.16 -0.90 8.50
C TYR A 31 3.81 0.30 7.81
N HIS A 32 4.05 1.39 8.52
CA HIS A 32 4.75 2.56 8.00
C HIS A 32 6.11 2.20 7.38
N PHE A 33 6.88 1.35 8.04
CA PHE A 33 8.19 0.92 7.54
C PHE A 33 8.07 -0.01 6.34
N PHE A 34 7.10 -0.93 6.37
CA PHE A 34 6.80 -1.78 5.22
C PHE A 34 6.42 -0.95 3.99
N PHE A 35 5.63 0.10 4.18
CA PHE A 35 5.29 1.03 3.11
C PHE A 35 6.53 1.74 2.52
N GLN A 36 7.46 2.20 3.36
CA GLN A 36 8.71 2.82 2.87
C GLN A 36 9.55 1.83 2.05
N GLU A 37 9.60 0.58 2.48
CA GLU A 37 10.32 -0.50 1.81
C GLU A 37 9.79 -0.78 0.41
N GLN A 38 8.46 -0.90 0.29
CA GLN A 38 7.79 -1.12 -0.99
C GLN A 38 8.13 -0.03 -2.04
N ASN A 39 8.35 1.21 -1.61
CA ASN A 39 8.57 2.37 -2.47
C ASN A 39 10.06 2.64 -2.80
N GLN A 40 10.90 1.61 -2.73
CA GLN A 40 12.28 1.64 -3.20
C GLN A 40 12.76 0.23 -3.54
N ILE A 41 13.99 0.09 -4.01
CA ILE A 41 14.64 -1.21 -4.21
C ILE A 41 16.15 -1.04 -4.03
N PHE A 42 16.77 -1.99 -3.34
CA PHE A 42 18.23 -2.08 -3.21
C PHE A 42 18.73 -3.32 -3.95
N LEU A 43 19.73 -3.15 -4.83
CA LEU A 43 20.27 -4.24 -5.65
C LEU A 43 21.73 -4.53 -5.31
N TRP A 44 22.02 -5.78 -4.98
CA TRP A 44 23.37 -6.32 -4.79
C TRP A 44 24.05 -6.59 -6.13
N SER A 45 24.35 -5.51 -6.85
CA SER A 45 25.13 -5.55 -8.09
C SER A 45 26.08 -4.38 -8.16
N TRP A 46 27.23 -4.59 -8.79
CA TRP A 46 28.26 -3.57 -8.89
C TRP A 46 27.76 -2.30 -9.59
N ASP A 47 27.06 -2.44 -10.72
CA ASP A 47 26.48 -1.32 -11.47
C ASP A 47 25.53 -0.46 -10.62
N TYR A 48 24.83 -1.07 -9.66
CA TYR A 48 23.96 -0.36 -8.74
C TYR A 48 24.73 0.30 -7.61
N ILE A 49 25.65 -0.44 -6.98
CA ILE A 49 26.45 0.02 -5.83
C ILE A 49 27.36 1.19 -6.23
N SER A 50 27.92 1.18 -7.44
CA SER A 50 28.76 2.29 -7.93
C SER A 50 27.99 3.60 -8.04
N THR A 51 26.65 3.58 -8.24
CA THR A 51 25.87 4.83 -8.30
C THR A 51 25.86 5.63 -6.99
N TYR A 52 26.23 5.02 -5.86
CA TYR A 52 26.36 5.71 -4.58
C TYR A 52 27.65 6.54 -4.49
N THR A 53 28.66 6.30 -5.34
CA THR A 53 29.91 7.10 -5.31
C THR A 53 29.78 8.44 -6.02
N ASP A 54 28.75 8.59 -6.87
CA ASP A 54 28.54 9.79 -7.70
C ASP A 54 27.93 10.97 -6.91
N LYS A 55 27.47 10.73 -5.68
CA LYS A 55 26.78 11.71 -4.84
C LYS A 55 27.43 11.79 -3.46
N SER A 56 27.37 12.96 -2.82
CA SER A 56 27.74 13.07 -1.40
C SER A 56 26.77 12.26 -0.53
N GLY A 57 27.28 11.68 0.54
CA GLY A 57 26.50 10.77 1.38
C GLY A 57 26.42 9.34 0.85
N GLY A 58 27.35 8.92 0.00
CA GLY A 58 27.31 7.61 -0.63
C GLY A 58 27.20 6.43 0.34
N LEU A 59 27.97 6.44 1.44
CA LEU A 59 27.92 5.38 2.45
C LEU A 59 26.61 5.43 3.25
N ALA A 60 26.13 6.61 3.61
CA ALA A 60 24.85 6.76 4.31
C ALA A 60 23.67 6.29 3.45
N GLY A 61 23.67 6.63 2.16
CA GLY A 61 22.71 6.13 1.18
C GLY A 61 22.77 4.61 1.05
N LEU A 62 23.97 4.05 0.84
CA LEU A 62 24.18 2.62 0.63
C LEU A 62 23.71 1.80 1.84
N VAL A 63 24.15 2.17 3.05
CA VAL A 63 23.79 1.46 4.29
C VAL A 63 22.31 1.67 4.61
N GLY A 64 21.78 2.88 4.42
CA GLY A 64 20.37 3.19 4.66
C GLY A 64 19.45 2.36 3.77
N ASP A 65 19.68 2.37 2.46
CA ASP A 65 18.86 1.63 1.50
C ASP A 65 19.03 0.11 1.68
N PHE A 66 20.25 -0.36 1.96
CA PHE A 66 20.51 -1.77 2.29
C PHE A 66 19.72 -2.22 3.52
N LEU A 67 19.74 -1.45 4.62
CA LEU A 67 19.01 -1.83 5.84
C LEU A 67 17.50 -1.72 5.66
N THR A 68 17.03 -0.77 4.84
CA THR A 68 15.60 -0.57 4.66
C THR A 68 14.92 -1.75 3.96
N GLN A 69 15.62 -2.54 3.14
CA GLN A 69 15.03 -3.74 2.53
C GLN A 69 14.47 -4.73 3.56
N PHE A 70 15.01 -4.76 4.79
CA PHE A 70 14.54 -5.65 5.84
C PHE A 70 13.23 -5.18 6.50
N TYR A 71 12.78 -3.95 6.23
CA TYR A 71 11.48 -3.45 6.68
C TYR A 71 10.31 -4.25 6.08
N TYR A 72 10.59 -5.12 5.09
CA TYR A 72 9.70 -6.20 4.67
C TYR A 72 9.12 -6.99 5.85
N TYR A 73 9.95 -7.27 6.86
CA TYR A 73 9.51 -7.91 8.09
C TYR A 73 9.03 -6.85 9.08
N LEU A 74 7.74 -6.91 9.46
CA LEU A 74 7.11 -5.91 10.34
C LEU A 74 7.87 -5.66 11.66
N PHE A 75 8.56 -6.65 12.20
CA PHE A 75 9.35 -6.48 13.44
C PHE A 75 10.74 -5.84 13.22
N ALA A 76 11.30 -5.99 12.02
CA ALA A 76 12.66 -5.56 11.73
C ALA A 76 12.74 -4.04 11.61
N GLY A 77 11.69 -3.38 11.08
CA GLY A 77 11.66 -1.91 10.95
C GLY A 77 11.87 -1.18 12.26
N ALA A 78 11.05 -1.47 13.27
CA ALA A 78 11.18 -0.89 14.60
C ALA A 78 12.56 -1.20 15.23
N THR A 79 13.05 -2.43 15.06
CA THR A 79 14.32 -2.90 15.63
C THR A 79 15.54 -2.21 15.02
N ILE A 80 15.57 -2.06 13.69
CA ILE A 80 16.65 -1.39 12.97
C ILE A 80 16.68 0.09 13.34
N LEU A 81 15.53 0.76 13.32
CA LEU A 81 15.44 2.17 13.70
C LEU A 81 15.95 2.39 15.12
N THR A 82 15.44 1.63 16.10
CA THR A 82 15.82 1.86 17.50
C THR A 82 17.27 1.51 17.79
N ALA A 83 17.86 0.53 17.08
CA ALA A 83 19.30 0.28 17.13
C ALA A 83 20.11 1.49 16.63
N CYS A 84 19.73 2.08 15.50
CA CYS A 84 20.37 3.31 15.00
C CYS A 84 20.23 4.48 15.98
N LEU A 85 19.03 4.68 16.54
CA LEU A 85 18.75 5.73 17.51
C LEU A 85 19.56 5.56 18.82
N LEU A 86 19.73 4.32 19.28
CA LEU A 86 20.55 4.01 20.45
C LEU A 86 22.02 4.35 20.22
N ILE A 87 22.55 4.04 19.02
CA ILE A 87 23.92 4.40 18.64
C ILE A 87 24.08 5.92 18.60
N ILE A 88 23.14 6.64 17.98
CA ILE A 88 23.10 8.12 17.94
C ILE A 88 23.14 8.72 19.35
N ALA A 89 22.24 8.27 20.24
CA ALA A 89 22.17 8.77 21.61
C ALA A 89 23.47 8.48 22.38
N CYS A 90 24.04 7.28 22.22
CA CYS A 90 25.28 6.88 22.88
C CYS A 90 26.50 7.66 22.38
N LEU A 91 26.63 7.87 21.07
CA LEU A 91 27.71 8.67 20.48
C LEU A 91 27.65 10.11 20.96
N LEU A 92 26.46 10.73 20.93
CA LEU A 92 26.28 12.11 21.37
C LEU A 92 26.54 12.26 22.88
N TYR A 93 25.99 11.36 23.71
CA TYR A 93 26.24 11.39 25.16
C TYR A 93 27.73 11.29 25.50
N LYS A 94 28.44 10.33 24.88
CA LYS A 94 29.88 10.17 25.07
C LYS A 94 30.66 11.38 24.56
N ALA A 95 30.29 11.94 23.42
CA ALA A 95 30.95 13.12 22.88
C ALA A 95 30.83 14.34 23.81
N LEU A 96 29.62 14.63 24.30
CA LEU A 96 29.36 15.76 25.19
C LEU A 96 30.08 15.59 26.54
N THR A 97 30.07 14.39 27.11
CA THR A 97 30.78 14.12 28.37
C THR A 97 32.31 14.22 28.22
N ASN A 98 32.87 13.83 27.08
CA ASN A 98 34.28 14.07 26.75
C ASN A 98 34.62 15.56 26.64
N PHE A 99 33.69 16.38 26.16
CA PHE A 99 33.78 17.85 26.18
C PHE A 99 33.50 18.49 27.56
N LYS A 100 33.38 17.68 28.63
CA LYS A 100 33.12 18.12 30.00
C LYS A 100 31.74 18.79 30.21
N VAL A 101 30.78 18.55 29.32
CA VAL A 101 29.38 18.91 29.56
C VAL A 101 28.86 18.08 30.73
N SER A 102 28.05 18.68 31.59
CA SER A 102 27.50 17.98 32.76
C SER A 102 26.66 16.78 32.30
N LYS A 103 26.80 15.63 33.01
CA LYS A 103 26.06 14.40 32.70
C LYS A 103 24.54 14.58 32.52
N PRO A 104 23.81 15.35 33.35
CA PRO A 104 22.37 15.53 33.15
C PRO A 104 22.05 16.31 31.86
N VAL A 105 22.83 17.33 31.52
CA VAL A 105 22.64 18.11 30.28
C VAL A 105 22.98 17.26 29.05
N ALA A 106 24.09 16.50 29.11
CA ALA A 106 24.46 15.58 28.04
C ALA A 106 23.40 14.49 27.81
N LEU A 107 22.82 13.95 28.88
CA LEU A 107 21.73 12.99 28.78
C LEU A 107 20.47 13.62 28.18
N LEU A 108 20.07 14.81 28.63
CA LEU A 108 18.90 15.52 28.10
C LEU A 108 19.05 15.78 26.59
N LEU A 109 20.22 16.27 26.15
CA LEU A 109 20.49 16.50 24.73
C LEU A 109 20.50 15.19 23.92
N ALA A 110 21.08 14.12 24.45
CA ALA A 110 21.07 12.81 23.80
C ALA A 110 19.64 12.26 23.62
N LEU A 111 18.81 12.34 24.67
CA LEU A 111 17.41 11.92 24.61
C LEU A 111 16.59 12.82 23.67
N PHE A 112 16.84 14.13 23.69
CA PHE A 112 16.18 15.07 22.78
C PHE A 112 16.47 14.72 21.32
N VAL A 113 17.74 14.53 20.94
CA VAL A 113 18.12 14.16 19.57
C VAL A 113 17.53 12.80 19.20
N MET A 114 17.56 11.83 20.11
CA MET A 114 16.98 10.50 19.90
C MET A 114 15.49 10.58 19.56
N VAL A 115 14.71 11.30 20.37
CA VAL A 115 13.27 11.49 20.14
C VAL A 115 13.02 12.33 18.88
N PHE A 116 13.80 13.38 18.66
CA PHE A 116 13.68 14.23 17.47
C PHE A 116 13.85 13.44 16.16
N VAL A 117 14.89 12.60 16.09
CA VAL A 117 15.11 11.74 14.91
C VAL A 117 14.00 10.70 14.79
N ALA A 118 13.49 10.13 15.90
CA ALA A 118 12.34 9.24 15.86
C ALA A 118 11.08 9.93 15.31
N VAL A 119 10.82 11.19 15.69
CA VAL A 119 9.68 11.96 15.17
C VAL A 119 9.82 12.25 13.66
N CYS A 120 11.05 12.44 13.16
CA CYS A 120 11.27 12.60 11.72
C CYS A 120 10.77 11.37 10.92
N HIS A 121 10.85 10.16 11.50
CA HIS A 121 10.37 8.91 10.90
C HIS A 121 8.86 8.77 10.84
N PHE A 122 8.07 9.72 11.36
CA PHE A 122 6.64 9.72 11.08
C PHE A 122 6.34 10.10 9.63
N SER A 123 7.27 10.76 8.92
CA SER A 123 7.12 11.07 7.50
C SER A 123 7.55 9.88 6.66
N THR A 124 6.67 9.41 5.78
CA THR A 124 6.98 8.34 4.80
C THR A 124 8.13 8.71 3.85
N SER A 125 8.42 10.00 3.72
CA SER A 125 9.54 10.50 2.91
C SER A 125 10.87 10.57 3.65
N TYR A 126 10.88 10.37 4.98
CA TYR A 126 12.10 10.37 5.78
C TYR A 126 12.78 8.99 5.72
N ARG A 127 13.94 8.95 5.07
CA ARG A 127 14.67 7.71 4.83
C ARG A 127 15.66 7.41 5.95
N LEU A 128 15.92 6.12 6.16
CA LEU A 128 16.95 5.65 7.09
C LEU A 128 18.34 6.20 6.75
N SER A 129 18.63 6.45 5.46
CA SER A 129 19.89 7.08 5.02
C SER A 129 20.19 8.39 5.75
N SER A 130 19.18 9.25 5.97
CA SER A 130 19.33 10.48 6.76
C SER A 130 19.70 10.22 8.22
N THR A 131 19.18 9.13 8.81
CA THR A 131 19.56 8.70 10.17
C THR A 131 21.00 8.20 10.20
N ILE A 132 21.44 7.45 9.18
CA ILE A 132 22.84 7.04 9.03
C ILE A 132 23.77 8.25 8.83
N SER A 133 23.32 9.28 8.10
CA SER A 133 24.06 10.54 7.96
C SER A 133 24.30 11.21 9.32
N ILE A 134 23.26 11.34 10.15
CA ILE A 134 23.38 11.88 11.52
C ILE A 134 24.36 11.04 12.34
N MET A 135 24.25 9.71 12.26
CA MET A 135 25.14 8.79 12.96
C MET A 135 26.61 8.98 12.55
N GLY A 136 26.90 9.16 11.26
CA GLY A 136 28.24 9.44 10.75
C GLY A 136 28.84 10.76 11.26
N TRP A 137 28.05 11.83 11.29
CA TRP A 137 28.49 13.11 11.87
C TRP A 137 28.75 13.02 13.37
N LEU A 138 27.90 12.28 14.10
CA LEU A 138 28.11 12.03 15.53
C LEU A 138 29.31 11.11 15.79
N LEU A 139 29.64 10.21 14.87
CA LEU A 139 30.84 9.40 14.95
C LEU A 139 32.10 10.28 14.82
N LEU A 140 32.12 11.22 13.87
CA LEU A 140 33.20 12.22 13.76
C LEU A 140 33.29 13.06 15.04
N LEU A 141 32.16 13.59 15.53
CA LEU A 141 32.11 14.39 16.75
C LEU A 141 32.66 13.61 17.96
N TRP A 142 32.24 12.35 18.11
CA TRP A 142 32.74 11.47 19.17
C TRP A 142 34.24 11.19 19.03
N GLY A 143 34.74 10.92 17.81
CA GLY A 143 36.16 10.74 17.54
C GLY A 143 36.99 11.97 17.93
N VAL A 144 36.55 13.16 17.49
CA VAL A 144 37.18 14.46 17.83
C VAL A 144 37.14 14.71 19.33
N SER A 145 36.01 14.43 20.00
CA SER A 145 35.86 14.62 21.45
C SER A 145 36.85 13.78 22.27
N SER A 146 37.22 12.61 21.78
CA SER A 146 38.09 11.64 22.48
C SER A 146 39.57 12.05 22.46
N ILE A 147 39.94 13.03 21.64
CA ILE A 147 41.31 13.53 21.52
C ILE A 147 41.64 14.52 22.65
N ARG A 148 42.72 14.24 23.40
CA ARG A 148 43.16 15.09 24.52
C ARG A 148 43.90 16.37 24.10
N LYS A 149 44.70 16.32 23.03
CA LYS A 149 45.52 17.46 22.56
C LYS A 149 44.70 18.37 21.64
N ASN A 150 44.60 19.67 21.96
CA ASN A 150 43.79 20.62 21.20
C ASN A 150 44.25 20.81 19.75
N ALA A 151 45.57 20.85 19.50
CA ALA A 151 46.10 20.97 18.13
C ALA A 151 45.68 19.78 17.25
N LEU A 152 45.82 18.56 17.77
CA LEU A 152 45.42 17.34 17.06
C LEU A 152 43.90 17.27 16.86
N LYS A 153 43.10 17.78 17.80
CA LYS A 153 41.65 17.87 17.70
C LYS A 153 41.22 18.74 16.52
N LEU A 154 41.84 19.91 16.35
CA LEU A 154 41.59 20.82 15.23
C LEU A 154 42.01 20.19 13.89
N SER A 155 43.18 19.52 13.84
CA SER A 155 43.64 18.84 12.64
C SER A 155 42.71 17.69 12.22
N VAL A 156 42.30 16.83 13.16
CA VAL A 156 41.38 15.72 12.86
C VAL A 156 40.01 16.23 12.44
N LEU A 157 39.50 17.29 13.06
CA LEU A 157 38.26 17.92 12.63
C LEU A 157 38.40 18.44 11.20
N ALA A 158 39.40 19.27 10.91
CA ALA A 158 39.61 19.87 9.59
C ALA A 158 39.79 18.82 8.48
N CYS A 159 40.64 17.80 8.72
CA CYS A 159 40.84 16.71 7.76
C CYS A 159 39.64 15.77 7.66
N GLY A 160 38.82 15.66 8.71
CA GLY A 160 37.68 14.74 8.77
C GLY A 160 36.38 15.29 8.15
N LEU A 161 36.23 16.61 8.03
CA LEU A 161 35.01 17.24 7.50
C LEU A 161 34.70 16.81 6.06
N LEU A 162 35.66 16.92 5.14
CA LEU A 162 35.45 16.58 3.74
C LEU A 162 35.17 15.07 3.53
N PRO A 163 35.97 14.14 4.07
CA PRO A 163 35.66 12.71 3.99
C PRO A 163 34.29 12.37 4.60
N SER A 164 33.95 12.97 5.75
CA SER A 164 32.65 12.73 6.39
C SER A 164 31.50 13.27 5.54
N TYR A 165 31.66 14.42 4.89
CA TYR A 165 30.66 14.94 3.96
C TYR A 165 30.51 14.04 2.73
N LEU A 166 31.59 13.52 2.16
CA LEU A 166 31.53 12.59 1.02
C LEU A 166 30.84 11.26 1.41
N LEU A 167 31.15 10.72 2.58
CA LEU A 167 30.58 9.45 3.05
C LEU A 167 29.15 9.58 3.59
N PHE A 168 28.85 10.62 4.35
CA PHE A 168 27.61 10.77 5.12
C PHE A 168 26.69 11.87 4.62
N GLY A 169 27.18 12.81 3.81
CA GLY A 169 26.37 13.87 3.21
C GLY A 169 25.75 14.80 4.25
N SER A 170 24.78 15.62 3.84
CA SER A 170 24.00 16.44 4.77
C SER A 170 22.75 15.67 5.22
N PRO A 171 22.51 15.50 6.53
CA PRO A 171 21.30 14.86 6.99
C PRO A 171 20.08 15.70 6.61
N VAL A 172 19.08 15.07 6.00
CA VAL A 172 17.79 15.73 5.77
C VAL A 172 17.09 15.85 7.12
N ILE A 173 16.47 16.99 7.39
CA ILE A 173 15.61 17.21 8.56
C ILE A 173 14.20 17.47 8.05
N LYS A 174 13.22 16.75 8.59
CA LYS A 174 11.80 16.94 8.26
C LYS A 174 11.13 17.80 9.34
N GLN A 175 10.02 18.44 8.97
CA GLN A 175 9.20 19.16 9.92
C GLN A 175 8.63 18.17 10.95
N LEU A 176 8.50 18.64 12.19
CA LEU A 176 7.91 17.86 13.26
C LEU A 176 6.42 17.66 12.95
N GLN A 177 6.00 16.40 12.94
CA GLN A 177 4.61 16.01 12.76
C GLN A 177 4.22 15.01 13.83
N MET A 178 2.93 14.85 14.09
CA MET A 178 2.41 13.79 14.95
C MET A 178 2.29 12.48 14.15
N PRO A 179 2.27 11.30 14.81
CA PRO A 179 2.02 10.05 14.11
C PRO A 179 0.60 10.04 13.52
N ASP A 180 0.48 9.61 12.27
CA ASP A 180 -0.81 9.52 11.58
C ASP A 180 -1.34 8.08 11.67
N LEU A 181 -2.12 7.81 12.71
CA LEU A 181 -2.71 6.49 12.95
C LEU A 181 -3.79 6.11 11.93
N VAL A 182 -4.35 7.08 11.20
CA VAL A 182 -5.33 6.79 10.13
C VAL A 182 -4.59 6.27 8.90
N LEU A 183 -3.53 6.97 8.49
CA LEU A 183 -2.66 6.55 7.40
C LEU A 183 -1.98 5.20 7.68
N GLU A 184 -1.58 4.96 8.93
CA GLU A 184 -1.03 3.67 9.33
C GLU A 184 -2.02 2.52 9.12
N LYS A 185 -3.31 2.74 9.40
CA LYS A 185 -4.36 1.74 9.14
C LYS A 185 -4.61 1.56 7.65
N ASP A 186 -4.50 2.63 6.85
CA ASP A 186 -4.57 2.54 5.39
C ASP A 186 -3.44 1.67 4.83
N PHE A 187 -2.22 1.82 5.36
CA PHE A 187 -1.09 0.93 5.03
C PHE A 187 -1.30 -0.49 5.50
N ALA A 188 -1.89 -0.67 6.68
CA ALA A 188 -2.20 -1.99 7.21
C ALA A 188 -3.17 -2.75 6.29
N VAL A 189 -4.28 -2.11 5.89
CA VAL A 189 -5.26 -2.72 4.99
C VAL A 189 -4.67 -3.04 3.61
N ASP A 190 -3.89 -2.12 3.03
CA ASP A 190 -3.17 -2.33 1.76
C ASP A 190 -2.18 -3.50 1.86
N CYS A 191 -1.39 -3.56 2.93
CA CYS A 191 -0.42 -4.63 3.19
C CYS A 191 -1.09 -6.00 3.34
N GLU A 192 -2.13 -6.09 4.16
CA GLU A 192 -2.84 -7.36 4.38
C GLU A 192 -3.55 -7.85 3.11
N TYR A 193 -4.07 -6.93 2.28
CA TYR A 193 -4.59 -7.28 0.97
C TYR A 193 -3.48 -7.82 0.04
N HIS A 194 -2.33 -7.15 -0.02
CA HIS A 194 -1.20 -7.55 -0.85
C HIS A 194 -0.71 -8.98 -0.53
N PHE A 195 -0.69 -9.37 0.74
CA PHE A 195 -0.33 -10.72 1.17
C PHE A 195 -1.46 -11.75 1.04
N GLY A 196 -2.64 -11.35 0.55
CA GLY A 196 -3.78 -12.25 0.33
C GLY A 196 -4.61 -12.54 1.59
N HIS A 197 -4.42 -11.80 2.68
CA HIS A 197 -5.16 -11.97 3.93
C HIS A 197 -6.53 -11.25 3.88
N TYR A 198 -7.37 -11.63 2.91
CA TYR A 198 -8.64 -10.97 2.61
C TYR A 198 -9.62 -10.95 3.80
N ASP A 199 -9.68 -12.03 4.58
CA ASP A 199 -10.53 -12.08 5.78
C ASP A 199 -10.09 -11.08 6.85
N LYS A 200 -8.77 -10.87 7.01
CA LYS A 200 -8.23 -9.91 7.95
C LYS A 200 -8.52 -8.47 7.51
N VAL A 201 -8.41 -8.18 6.21
CA VAL A 201 -8.83 -6.89 5.63
C VAL A 201 -10.30 -6.60 5.97
N ILE A 202 -11.19 -7.57 5.74
CA ILE A 202 -12.62 -7.43 6.03
C ILE A 202 -12.84 -7.15 7.52
N GLN A 203 -12.22 -7.94 8.42
CA GLN A 203 -12.32 -7.72 9.87
C GLN A 203 -11.80 -6.35 10.31
N MET A 204 -10.68 -5.90 9.74
CA MET A 204 -10.07 -4.60 10.07
C MET A 204 -10.92 -3.42 9.65
N VAL A 205 -11.62 -3.51 8.51
CA VAL A 205 -12.47 -2.41 8.03
C VAL A 205 -13.82 -2.43 8.76
N GLU A 206 -14.42 -3.60 8.98
CA GLU A 206 -15.71 -3.72 9.67
C GLU A 206 -15.64 -3.44 11.17
N GLY A 207 -14.47 -3.66 11.79
CA GLY A 207 -14.23 -3.35 13.19
C GLY A 207 -13.97 -1.88 13.50
N GLN A 208 -14.05 -0.97 12.51
CA GLN A 208 -13.76 0.45 12.68
C GLN A 208 -15.02 1.32 12.65
N ASP A 209 -15.04 2.32 13.53
CA ASP A 209 -16.10 3.33 13.58
C ASP A 209 -16.06 4.29 12.39
N ARG A 210 -14.88 4.52 11.83
CA ARG A 210 -14.64 5.43 10.70
C ARG A 210 -13.70 4.76 9.71
N TRP A 211 -14.03 4.89 8.43
CA TRP A 211 -13.27 4.34 7.31
C TRP A 211 -12.81 5.45 6.37
N THR A 212 -11.72 5.19 5.67
CA THR A 212 -11.22 6.01 4.56
C THR A 212 -11.65 5.40 3.22
N ASP A 213 -11.54 6.17 2.14
CA ASP A 213 -11.78 5.65 0.79
C ASP A 213 -10.82 4.51 0.43
N GLN A 214 -9.58 4.55 0.93
CA GLN A 214 -8.60 3.50 0.73
C GLN A 214 -9.01 2.19 1.44
N MET A 215 -9.50 2.28 2.68
CA MET A 215 -10.02 1.11 3.40
C MET A 215 -11.20 0.47 2.67
N VAL A 216 -12.17 1.28 2.22
CA VAL A 216 -13.34 0.79 1.50
C VAL A 216 -12.96 0.21 0.14
N PHE A 217 -11.97 0.79 -0.55
CA PHE A 217 -11.43 0.26 -1.80
C PHE A 217 -10.91 -1.18 -1.64
N PHE A 218 -10.03 -1.41 -0.66
CA PHE A 218 -9.48 -2.74 -0.40
C PHE A 218 -10.50 -3.70 0.19
N TYR A 219 -11.47 -3.22 0.97
CA TYR A 219 -12.61 -4.01 1.41
C TYR A 219 -13.41 -4.57 0.23
N ASN A 220 -13.76 -3.72 -0.73
CA ASN A 220 -14.51 -4.12 -1.92
C ASN A 220 -13.71 -5.10 -2.78
N LEU A 221 -12.39 -4.88 -2.95
CA LEU A 221 -11.53 -5.85 -3.64
C LEU A 221 -11.50 -7.21 -2.92
N ALA A 222 -11.37 -7.23 -1.59
CA ALA A 222 -11.38 -8.45 -0.80
C ALA A 222 -12.71 -9.20 -0.94
N GLN A 223 -13.84 -8.50 -0.90
CA GLN A 223 -15.16 -9.10 -1.12
C GLN A 223 -15.34 -9.61 -2.55
N ALA A 224 -14.74 -8.95 -3.54
CA ALA A 224 -14.76 -9.39 -4.91
C ALA A 224 -13.95 -10.69 -5.12
N GLN A 225 -12.80 -10.85 -4.45
CA GLN A 225 -12.05 -12.11 -4.46
C GLN A 225 -12.85 -13.28 -3.85
N ARG A 226 -13.85 -12.98 -3.00
CA ARG A 226 -14.77 -13.97 -2.41
C ARG A 226 -16.06 -14.19 -3.24
N GLY A 227 -16.26 -13.45 -4.33
CA GLY A 227 -17.52 -13.47 -5.09
C GLY A 227 -18.71 -12.89 -4.32
N GLN A 228 -18.43 -11.97 -3.38
CA GLN A 228 -19.39 -11.39 -2.43
C GLN A 228 -19.52 -9.86 -2.57
N LEU A 229 -18.90 -9.25 -3.59
CA LEU A 229 -18.98 -7.80 -3.84
C LEU A 229 -20.44 -7.29 -3.89
N PRO A 230 -21.37 -7.92 -4.64
CA PRO A 230 -22.74 -7.40 -4.76
C PRO A 230 -23.51 -7.45 -3.43
N ASP A 231 -23.18 -8.43 -2.58
CA ASP A 231 -23.82 -8.62 -1.29
C ASP A 231 -23.36 -7.58 -0.25
N HIS A 232 -22.23 -6.91 -0.49
CA HIS A 232 -21.62 -5.95 0.44
C HIS A 232 -21.46 -4.53 -0.12
N LEU A 233 -21.82 -4.29 -1.38
CA LEU A 233 -21.62 -3.02 -2.07
C LEU A 233 -22.16 -1.81 -1.29
N LEU A 234 -23.33 -1.97 -0.66
CA LEU A 234 -24.06 -0.92 0.04
C LEU A 234 -23.67 -0.80 1.52
N LYS A 235 -22.78 -1.66 2.04
CA LYS A 235 -22.40 -1.68 3.45
C LYS A 235 -21.77 -0.35 3.89
N PHE A 236 -20.94 0.23 3.04
CA PHE A 236 -20.31 1.53 3.25
C PHE A 236 -20.82 2.51 2.20
N THR A 237 -21.41 3.62 2.66
CA THR A 237 -21.90 4.70 1.79
C THR A 237 -21.29 6.03 2.25
N PRO A 238 -20.53 6.76 1.40
CA PRO A 238 -20.17 6.40 0.03
C PRO A 238 -19.28 5.15 -0.06
N THR A 239 -19.45 4.38 -1.14
CA THR A 239 -18.63 3.20 -1.45
C THR A 239 -17.50 3.59 -2.39
N GLN A 240 -16.41 2.81 -2.40
CA GLN A 240 -15.30 3.06 -3.30
C GLN A 240 -14.85 1.80 -4.04
N LEU A 241 -15.03 1.78 -5.37
CA LEU A 241 -14.65 0.67 -6.25
C LEU A 241 -13.36 0.94 -7.03
N GLY A 242 -12.96 2.20 -7.13
CA GLY A 242 -11.81 2.63 -7.95
C GLY A 242 -12.04 2.62 -9.46
N THR A 243 -13.23 2.25 -9.92
CA THR A 243 -13.57 2.16 -11.36
C THR A 243 -13.86 3.49 -12.04
N PHE A 244 -13.94 4.59 -11.28
CA PHE A 244 -14.29 5.91 -11.81
C PHE A 244 -13.09 6.84 -11.95
N TYR A 245 -11.89 6.38 -11.58
CA TYR A 245 -10.67 7.14 -11.74
C TYR A 245 -10.30 7.28 -13.21
N LYS A 246 -9.97 8.50 -13.63
CA LYS A 246 -9.33 8.77 -14.93
C LYS A 246 -7.84 8.95 -14.71
N ILE A 247 -7.03 8.24 -15.50
CA ILE A 247 -5.58 8.45 -15.48
C ILE A 247 -5.26 9.66 -16.35
N GLY A 248 -4.53 10.61 -15.77
CA GLY A 248 -4.02 11.79 -16.44
C GLY A 248 -2.77 12.31 -15.73
N PRO A 249 -2.18 13.40 -16.24
CA PRO A 249 -0.95 13.98 -15.70
C PRO A 249 -1.03 14.35 -14.20
N GLU A 250 -2.23 14.71 -13.72
CA GLU A 250 -2.48 15.16 -12.35
C GLU A 250 -2.98 14.04 -11.42
N THR A 251 -3.06 12.79 -11.89
CA THR A 251 -3.57 11.69 -11.07
C THR A 251 -2.65 11.45 -9.86
N PRO A 252 -3.16 11.48 -8.61
CA PRO A 252 -2.33 11.26 -7.45
C PRO A 252 -1.66 9.88 -7.49
N MET A 253 -0.40 9.80 -7.05
CA MET A 253 0.39 8.56 -7.06
C MET A 253 -0.32 7.41 -6.33
N LEU A 254 -1.04 7.70 -5.25
CA LEU A 254 -1.83 6.71 -4.53
C LEU A 254 -2.91 6.06 -5.41
N ILE A 255 -3.57 6.84 -6.27
CA ILE A 255 -4.57 6.32 -7.20
C ILE A 255 -3.92 5.40 -8.22
N ILE A 256 -2.79 5.81 -8.82
CA ILE A 256 -2.05 4.97 -9.76
C ILE A 256 -1.60 3.65 -9.09
N ARG A 257 -1.15 3.72 -7.83
CA ARG A 257 -0.82 2.54 -7.02
C ARG A 257 -2.06 1.67 -6.78
N ASN A 258 -3.22 2.23 -6.48
CA ASN A 258 -4.43 1.42 -6.28
C ASN A 258 -4.92 0.77 -7.58
N MET A 259 -4.70 1.40 -8.74
CA MET A 259 -5.13 0.87 -10.03
C MET A 259 -4.46 -0.45 -10.40
N ASN A 260 -3.17 -0.66 -10.07
CA ASN A 260 -2.56 -1.96 -10.35
C ASN A 260 -3.23 -3.09 -9.57
N GLU A 261 -3.65 -2.84 -8.32
CA GLU A 261 -4.38 -3.79 -7.48
C GLU A 261 -5.80 -4.05 -8.01
N LEU A 262 -6.48 -3.00 -8.47
CA LEU A 262 -7.80 -3.12 -9.12
C LEU A 262 -7.72 -4.01 -10.36
N TYR A 263 -6.88 -3.68 -11.33
CA TYR A 263 -6.82 -4.44 -12.58
C TYR A 263 -6.24 -5.85 -12.38
N TRP A 264 -5.36 -6.03 -11.38
CA TRP A 264 -4.90 -7.36 -11.00
C TRP A 264 -6.05 -8.21 -10.45
N ALA A 265 -6.88 -7.62 -9.59
CA ALA A 265 -8.08 -8.28 -9.07
C ALA A 265 -9.05 -8.64 -10.19
N LEU A 266 -9.28 -7.72 -11.12
CA LEU A 266 -10.18 -7.90 -12.26
C LEU A 266 -9.67 -8.93 -13.27
N GLY A 267 -8.35 -9.06 -13.46
CA GLY A 267 -7.76 -9.95 -14.47
C GLY A 267 -7.25 -9.23 -15.72
N ASP A 268 -7.20 -7.90 -15.74
CA ASP A 268 -6.62 -7.13 -16.84
C ASP A 268 -5.12 -6.91 -16.60
N MET A 269 -4.30 -7.86 -17.07
CA MET A 269 -2.86 -7.79 -16.85
C MET A 269 -2.18 -6.64 -17.61
N THR A 270 -2.73 -6.20 -18.74
CA THR A 270 -2.20 -5.07 -19.51
C THR A 270 -2.33 -3.78 -18.72
N PHE A 271 -3.49 -3.52 -18.11
CA PHE A 271 -3.67 -2.34 -17.26
C PHE A 271 -2.97 -2.47 -15.91
N THR A 272 -2.85 -3.68 -15.35
CA THR A 272 -1.97 -3.93 -14.20
C THR A 272 -0.54 -3.53 -14.51
N GLU A 273 0.01 -4.00 -15.63
CA GLU A 273 1.37 -3.70 -16.07
C GLU A 273 1.56 -2.20 -16.26
N ARG A 274 0.65 -1.53 -16.98
CA ARG A 274 0.70 -0.08 -17.20
C ARG A 274 0.73 0.68 -15.87
N ALA A 275 -0.16 0.37 -14.93
CA ALA A 275 -0.23 1.02 -13.62
C ALA A 275 1.04 0.76 -12.78
N ALA A 276 1.59 -0.45 -12.84
CA ALA A 276 2.83 -0.80 -12.16
C ALA A 276 4.05 -0.06 -12.75
N MET A 277 4.15 0.05 -14.08
CA MET A 277 5.18 0.84 -14.75
C MET A 277 5.10 2.33 -14.38
N MET A 278 3.90 2.92 -14.42
CA MET A 278 3.71 4.33 -14.03
C MET A 278 4.10 4.55 -12.56
N THR A 279 3.67 3.67 -11.66
CA THR A 279 4.01 3.79 -10.24
C THR A 279 5.52 3.68 -10.01
N ASN A 280 6.23 2.83 -10.76
CA ASN A 280 7.70 2.78 -10.76
C ASN A 280 8.32 4.13 -11.16
N VAL A 281 7.86 4.74 -12.27
CA VAL A 281 8.38 6.02 -12.78
C VAL A 281 8.17 7.16 -11.79
N PHE A 282 7.02 7.21 -11.10
CA PHE A 282 6.71 8.27 -10.13
C PHE A 282 7.24 8.00 -8.72
N SER A 283 7.77 6.79 -8.44
CA SER A 283 8.41 6.48 -7.18
C SER A 283 9.77 7.16 -7.06
N HIS A 284 10.25 7.36 -5.83
CA HIS A 284 11.55 7.98 -5.60
C HIS A 284 12.68 7.21 -6.31
N ASN A 285 13.57 7.94 -6.98
CA ASN A 285 14.63 7.38 -7.84
C ASN A 285 14.11 6.43 -8.95
N ASN A 286 12.83 6.53 -9.31
CA ASN A 286 12.16 5.69 -10.30
C ASN A 286 12.21 4.19 -9.95
N ARG A 287 12.07 3.87 -8.66
CA ARG A 287 12.30 2.54 -8.09
C ARG A 287 11.19 2.15 -7.12
N ASN A 288 10.61 0.96 -7.30
CA ASN A 288 9.59 0.41 -6.41
C ASN A 288 9.60 -1.13 -6.45
N VAL A 289 10.00 -1.77 -5.36
CA VAL A 289 10.14 -3.25 -5.35
C VAL A 289 8.80 -3.96 -5.48
N ARG A 290 7.73 -3.41 -4.89
CA ARG A 290 6.38 -3.97 -5.02
C ARG A 290 5.93 -3.95 -6.48
N MET A 291 6.20 -2.87 -7.20
CA MET A 291 5.87 -2.80 -8.63
C MET A 291 6.76 -3.72 -9.46
N MET A 292 8.02 -3.93 -9.09
CA MET A 292 8.87 -4.94 -9.76
C MET A 292 8.33 -6.36 -9.59
N GLN A 293 7.84 -6.71 -8.40
CA GLN A 293 7.11 -7.96 -8.20
C GLN A 293 5.86 -8.00 -9.08
N ARG A 294 5.02 -6.96 -9.03
CA ARG A 294 3.78 -6.90 -9.82
C ARG A 294 4.03 -7.06 -11.32
N LEU A 295 5.10 -6.46 -11.84
CA LEU A 295 5.52 -6.60 -13.24
C LEU A 295 5.97 -8.02 -13.58
N ALA A 296 6.66 -8.69 -12.67
CA ALA A 296 6.97 -10.11 -12.83
C ALA A 296 5.69 -10.97 -12.85
N GLU A 297 4.78 -10.70 -11.92
CA GLU A 297 3.52 -11.44 -11.78
C GLU A 297 2.60 -11.29 -12.99
N CYS A 298 2.32 -10.05 -13.43
CA CYS A 298 1.41 -9.82 -14.54
C CYS A 298 1.94 -10.40 -15.85
N ASN A 299 3.24 -10.26 -16.12
CA ASN A 299 3.86 -10.86 -17.30
C ASN A 299 3.85 -12.39 -17.22
N TYR A 300 4.10 -12.97 -16.04
CA TYR A 300 4.03 -14.42 -15.86
C TYR A 300 2.60 -14.93 -16.13
N VAL A 301 1.60 -14.24 -15.55
CA VAL A 301 0.18 -14.57 -15.70
C VAL A 301 -0.29 -14.43 -17.15
N SER A 302 0.17 -13.41 -17.87
CA SER A 302 -0.11 -13.21 -19.30
C SER A 302 0.57 -14.24 -20.21
N GLY A 303 1.54 -15.02 -19.70
CA GLY A 303 2.31 -15.98 -20.47
C GLY A 303 3.57 -15.42 -21.12
N ASP A 304 3.92 -14.14 -20.90
CA ASP A 304 5.20 -13.57 -21.33
C ASP A 304 6.31 -13.91 -20.33
N SER A 305 6.79 -15.15 -20.45
CA SER A 305 7.85 -15.69 -19.60
C SER A 305 9.16 -14.91 -19.69
N LEU A 306 9.49 -14.29 -20.84
CA LEU A 306 10.73 -13.54 -21.02
C LEU A 306 10.67 -12.19 -20.30
N ALA A 307 9.56 -11.48 -20.40
CA ALA A 307 9.32 -10.26 -19.66
C ALA A 307 9.25 -10.53 -18.15
N ALA A 308 8.56 -11.58 -17.72
CA ALA A 308 8.53 -12.00 -16.32
C ALA A 308 9.94 -12.27 -15.78
N GLU A 309 10.73 -13.07 -16.51
CA GLU A 309 12.09 -13.43 -16.10
C GLU A 309 13.02 -12.22 -16.03
N LYS A 310 12.83 -11.19 -16.87
CA LYS A 310 13.57 -9.92 -16.74
C LYS A 310 13.39 -9.31 -15.36
N TYR A 311 12.16 -9.23 -14.86
CA TYR A 311 11.87 -8.66 -13.54
C TYR A 311 12.32 -9.57 -12.40
N LEU A 312 12.17 -10.88 -12.54
CA LEU A 312 12.68 -11.86 -11.57
C LEU A 312 14.20 -11.77 -11.41
N ARG A 313 14.97 -11.62 -12.49
CA ARG A 313 16.44 -11.40 -12.43
C ARG A 313 16.85 -10.12 -11.73
N ILE A 314 16.01 -9.08 -11.75
CA ILE A 314 16.25 -7.86 -10.97
C ILE A 314 16.05 -8.17 -9.49
N LEU A 315 14.97 -8.88 -9.15
CA LEU A 315 14.64 -9.26 -7.77
C LEU A 315 15.62 -10.26 -7.15
N ASP A 316 16.29 -11.11 -7.95
CA ASP A 316 17.37 -12.00 -7.51
C ASP A 316 18.54 -11.25 -6.87
N LYS A 317 18.73 -9.98 -7.23
CA LYS A 317 19.77 -9.12 -6.67
C LYS A 317 19.36 -8.51 -5.33
N THR A 318 18.20 -8.83 -4.79
CA THR A 318 17.74 -8.37 -3.46
C THR A 318 17.92 -9.49 -2.44
N PHE A 319 18.14 -9.18 -1.16
CA PHE A 319 18.22 -10.25 -0.15
C PHE A 319 16.84 -10.83 0.19
N VAL A 320 15.81 -9.98 0.21
CA VAL A 320 14.46 -10.38 0.65
C VAL A 320 13.70 -11.08 -0.48
N TYR A 321 13.71 -10.53 -1.69
CA TYR A 321 12.85 -10.99 -2.78
C TYR A 321 13.47 -12.05 -3.69
N ALA A 322 14.77 -12.35 -3.57
CA ALA A 322 15.38 -13.46 -4.32
C ALA A 322 14.66 -14.78 -4.04
N ARG A 323 14.32 -15.06 -2.77
CA ARG A 323 13.54 -16.26 -2.42
C ARG A 323 12.13 -16.25 -3.02
N TRP A 324 11.49 -15.08 -3.05
CA TRP A 324 10.18 -14.94 -3.68
C TRP A 324 10.28 -15.19 -5.19
N ALA A 325 11.31 -14.64 -5.86
CA ALA A 325 11.53 -14.82 -7.29
C ALA A 325 11.76 -16.30 -7.65
N ASP A 326 12.58 -17.02 -6.87
CA ASP A 326 12.80 -18.46 -7.03
C ASP A 326 11.51 -19.27 -6.86
N ASN A 327 10.68 -18.90 -5.88
CA ASN A 327 9.39 -19.55 -5.67
C ASN A 327 8.43 -19.33 -6.86
N VAL A 328 8.42 -18.13 -7.45
CA VAL A 328 7.64 -17.86 -8.67
C VAL A 328 8.14 -18.71 -9.85
N ARG A 329 9.46 -18.84 -10.05
CA ARG A 329 10.01 -19.70 -11.11
C ARG A 329 9.62 -21.16 -10.96
N GLN A 330 9.66 -21.69 -9.74
CA GLN A 330 9.41 -23.10 -9.46
C GLN A 330 7.90 -23.42 -9.42
N ASN A 331 7.13 -22.55 -8.76
CA ASN A 331 5.75 -22.83 -8.37
C ASN A 331 4.73 -21.86 -8.98
N GLY A 332 5.16 -20.90 -9.80
CA GLY A 332 4.31 -19.83 -10.33
C GLY A 332 3.07 -20.34 -11.06
N LYS A 333 3.17 -21.46 -11.78
CA LYS A 333 2.02 -22.08 -12.47
C LYS A 333 0.92 -22.48 -11.49
N THR A 334 1.29 -23.02 -10.33
CA THR A 334 0.36 -23.41 -9.27
C THR A 334 -0.14 -22.18 -8.51
N ILE A 335 0.76 -21.25 -8.15
CA ILE A 335 0.43 -20.02 -7.42
C ILE A 335 -0.60 -19.18 -8.19
N TYR A 336 -0.40 -19.03 -9.49
CA TYR A 336 -1.22 -18.16 -10.33
C TYR A 336 -2.27 -18.90 -11.17
N GLN A 337 -2.50 -20.19 -10.94
CA GLN A 337 -3.40 -21.03 -11.76
C GLN A 337 -4.78 -20.39 -11.95
N GLN A 338 -5.39 -19.91 -10.86
CA GLN A 338 -6.70 -19.26 -10.91
C GLN A 338 -6.63 -17.92 -11.67
N LYS A 339 -5.58 -17.12 -11.44
CA LYS A 339 -5.42 -15.81 -12.07
C LYS A 339 -5.21 -15.92 -13.58
N MET A 340 -4.46 -16.92 -14.04
CA MET A 340 -4.28 -17.23 -15.47
C MET A 340 -5.60 -17.58 -16.18
N GLN A 341 -6.63 -18.00 -15.44
CA GLN A 341 -7.96 -18.25 -16.01
C GLN A 341 -8.81 -16.98 -16.13
N MET A 342 -8.39 -15.85 -15.55
CA MET A 342 -9.13 -14.59 -15.52
C MET A 342 -8.68 -13.60 -16.60
N VAL A 343 -7.54 -13.84 -17.25
CA VAL A 343 -6.90 -12.88 -18.17
C VAL A 343 -7.71 -12.62 -19.44
N ASN A 344 -7.48 -11.45 -20.03
CA ASN A 344 -7.84 -11.20 -21.42
C ASN A 344 -6.94 -12.05 -22.33
N ARG A 345 -7.54 -12.82 -23.24
CA ARG A 345 -6.84 -13.71 -24.18
C ARG A 345 -6.74 -13.17 -25.60
N HIS A 346 -7.30 -11.99 -25.84
CA HIS A 346 -7.24 -11.33 -27.13
C HIS A 346 -6.22 -10.20 -27.10
N ASP A 347 -5.50 -10.02 -28.22
CA ASP A 347 -4.65 -8.85 -28.41
C ASP A 347 -5.54 -7.62 -28.53
N THR A 348 -5.42 -6.69 -27.58
CA THR A 348 -6.18 -5.45 -27.56
C THR A 348 -5.28 -4.22 -27.60
N ILE A 349 -5.70 -3.21 -28.36
CA ILE A 349 -5.15 -1.85 -28.26
C ILE A 349 -6.25 -1.00 -27.63
N SER A 350 -6.11 -0.66 -26.36
CA SER A 350 -7.06 0.23 -25.71
C SER A 350 -6.82 1.68 -26.16
N THR A 351 -7.90 2.34 -26.56
CA THR A 351 -7.94 3.78 -26.85
C THR A 351 -8.61 4.58 -25.73
N THR A 352 -8.87 3.94 -24.59
CA THR A 352 -9.65 4.50 -23.50
C THR A 352 -9.11 4.11 -22.13
N ASP A 353 -9.25 5.01 -21.16
CA ASP A 353 -9.03 4.77 -19.73
C ASP A 353 -10.36 4.53 -18.99
N ASN A 354 -11.47 4.37 -19.72
CA ASN A 354 -12.77 4.07 -19.12
C ASN A 354 -12.82 2.62 -18.63
N ALA A 355 -12.80 2.41 -17.32
CA ALA A 355 -12.82 1.09 -16.71
C ALA A 355 -14.00 0.22 -17.18
N HIS A 356 -15.16 0.80 -17.47
CA HIS A 356 -16.32 0.08 -17.98
C HIS A 356 -16.01 -0.59 -19.33
N LEU A 357 -15.46 0.16 -20.28
CA LEU A 357 -15.08 -0.35 -21.60
C LEU A 357 -13.96 -1.40 -21.52
N LEU A 358 -12.99 -1.20 -20.63
CA LEU A 358 -11.91 -2.17 -20.39
C LEU A 358 -12.47 -3.49 -19.84
N MET A 359 -13.37 -3.43 -18.87
CA MET A 359 -14.04 -4.62 -18.35
C MET A 359 -14.92 -5.31 -19.40
N MET A 360 -15.57 -4.57 -20.30
CA MET A 360 -16.28 -5.18 -21.42
C MET A 360 -15.34 -5.96 -22.33
N GLN A 361 -14.20 -5.38 -22.72
CA GLN A 361 -13.21 -6.08 -23.54
C GLN A 361 -12.69 -7.35 -22.86
N LEU A 362 -12.43 -7.27 -21.55
CA LEU A 362 -12.01 -8.41 -20.73
C LEU A 362 -13.09 -9.51 -20.70
N LEU A 363 -14.35 -9.15 -20.50
CA LEU A 363 -15.47 -10.09 -20.43
C LEU A 363 -15.82 -10.70 -21.79
N ASP A 364 -15.64 -9.96 -22.89
CA ASP A 364 -15.81 -10.49 -24.24
C ASP A 364 -14.78 -11.58 -24.55
N ALA A 365 -13.54 -11.42 -24.07
CA ALA A 365 -12.50 -12.44 -24.18
C ALA A 365 -12.66 -13.57 -23.15
N ASN A 366 -13.25 -13.26 -21.99
CA ASN A 366 -13.37 -14.20 -20.88
C ASN A 366 -14.70 -14.02 -20.11
N PRO A 367 -15.81 -14.56 -20.64
CA PRO A 367 -17.14 -14.35 -20.06
C PRO A 367 -17.34 -14.97 -18.68
N ASN A 368 -16.50 -15.94 -18.31
CA ASN A 368 -16.56 -16.63 -17.03
C ASN A 368 -15.84 -15.87 -15.90
N ASN A 369 -15.21 -14.72 -16.19
CA ASN A 369 -14.57 -13.90 -15.18
C ASN A 369 -15.62 -13.20 -14.31
N THR A 370 -15.99 -13.89 -13.24
CA THR A 370 -17.04 -13.44 -12.33
C THR A 370 -16.68 -12.17 -11.58
N THR A 371 -15.39 -11.93 -11.29
CA THR A 371 -14.93 -10.72 -10.61
C THR A 371 -15.12 -9.48 -11.49
N ALA A 372 -14.69 -9.53 -12.75
CA ALA A 372 -14.90 -8.43 -13.69
C ALA A 372 -16.39 -8.16 -13.95
N LEU A 373 -17.20 -9.23 -14.05
CA LEU A 373 -18.65 -9.11 -14.20
C LEU A 373 -19.32 -8.49 -12.97
N ASP A 374 -18.89 -8.82 -11.75
CA ASP A 374 -19.44 -8.15 -10.56
C ASP A 374 -19.08 -6.66 -10.56
N TYR A 375 -17.84 -6.32 -10.89
CA TYR A 375 -17.39 -4.93 -10.91
C TYR A 375 -18.12 -4.09 -11.96
N ILE A 376 -18.29 -4.55 -13.20
CA ILE A 376 -19.00 -3.76 -14.22
C ILE A 376 -20.46 -3.48 -13.82
N LEU A 377 -21.15 -4.48 -13.24
CA LEU A 377 -22.52 -4.35 -12.76
C LEU A 377 -22.60 -3.47 -11.50
N CYS A 378 -21.71 -3.67 -10.52
CA CYS A 378 -21.71 -2.86 -9.31
C CYS A 378 -21.34 -1.40 -9.60
N SER A 379 -20.40 -1.12 -10.50
CA SER A 379 -20.03 0.24 -10.88
C SER A 379 -21.19 1.01 -11.51
N THR A 380 -21.96 0.38 -12.42
CA THR A 380 -23.16 1.02 -12.99
C THR A 380 -24.23 1.27 -11.94
N LEU A 381 -24.43 0.34 -11.00
CA LEU A 381 -25.38 0.50 -9.91
C LEU A 381 -24.99 1.60 -8.90
N VAL A 382 -23.69 1.78 -8.61
CA VAL A 382 -23.22 2.91 -7.79
C VAL A 382 -23.55 4.26 -8.44
N LEU A 383 -23.48 4.33 -9.77
CA LEU A 383 -23.88 5.53 -10.53
C LEU A 383 -25.39 5.67 -10.73
N LYS A 384 -26.17 4.67 -10.29
CA LYS A 384 -27.62 4.58 -10.54
C LYS A 384 -27.98 4.52 -12.03
N ASP A 385 -27.04 4.10 -12.87
CA ASP A 385 -27.26 3.90 -14.30
C ASP A 385 -27.89 2.52 -14.54
N ILE A 386 -29.20 2.46 -14.31
CA ILE A 386 -30.00 1.23 -14.47
C ILE A 386 -30.03 0.77 -15.93
N ALA A 387 -29.94 1.71 -16.88
CA ALA A 387 -29.96 1.38 -18.31
C ALA A 387 -28.69 0.63 -18.73
N SER A 388 -27.51 1.15 -18.36
CA SER A 388 -26.24 0.45 -18.60
C SER A 388 -26.17 -0.87 -17.81
N PHE A 389 -26.60 -0.88 -16.54
CA PHE A 389 -26.68 -2.12 -15.76
C PHE A 389 -27.50 -3.19 -16.48
N LYS A 390 -28.72 -2.86 -16.95
CA LYS A 390 -29.60 -3.81 -17.62
C LYS A 390 -28.95 -4.36 -18.90
N ARG A 391 -28.38 -3.48 -19.73
CA ARG A 391 -27.70 -3.86 -20.97
C ARG A 391 -26.57 -4.86 -20.69
N ASP A 392 -25.74 -4.58 -19.70
CA ASP A 392 -24.59 -5.42 -19.40
C ASP A 392 -25.00 -6.71 -18.68
N TYR A 393 -26.05 -6.68 -17.85
CA TYR A 393 -26.64 -7.87 -17.24
C TYR A 393 -27.21 -8.82 -18.30
N ASP A 394 -27.93 -8.30 -19.31
CA ASP A 394 -28.45 -9.11 -20.40
C ASP A 394 -27.31 -9.79 -21.17
N ARG A 395 -26.35 -8.99 -21.64
CA ARG A 395 -25.24 -9.45 -22.45
C ARG A 395 -24.42 -10.54 -21.77
N TYR A 396 -24.10 -10.37 -20.49
CA TYR A 396 -23.14 -11.26 -19.81
C TYR A 396 -23.80 -12.32 -18.91
N CYS A 397 -25.08 -12.18 -18.55
CA CYS A 397 -25.77 -13.14 -17.68
C CYS A 397 -26.93 -13.86 -18.38
N ILE A 398 -27.75 -13.14 -19.15
CA ILE A 398 -28.95 -13.72 -19.78
C ILE A 398 -28.61 -14.39 -21.10
N ASP A 399 -27.93 -13.68 -21.99
CA ASP A 399 -27.58 -14.17 -23.32
C ASP A 399 -26.58 -15.33 -23.26
N THR A 400 -25.77 -15.39 -22.19
CA THR A 400 -24.86 -16.50 -21.88
C THR A 400 -25.52 -17.66 -21.13
N ASN A 401 -26.83 -17.54 -20.82
CA ASN A 401 -27.60 -18.50 -20.03
C ASN A 401 -26.96 -18.82 -18.65
N ASN A 402 -26.32 -17.83 -18.03
CA ASN A 402 -25.70 -17.93 -16.71
C ASN A 402 -26.17 -16.79 -15.80
N PRO A 403 -27.46 -16.79 -15.38
CA PRO A 403 -28.04 -15.67 -14.66
C PRO A 403 -27.41 -15.50 -13.27
N ARG A 404 -26.98 -14.28 -12.96
CA ARG A 404 -26.35 -13.94 -11.68
C ARG A 404 -27.41 -13.52 -10.66
N LEU A 405 -27.90 -14.47 -9.86
CA LEU A 405 -29.07 -14.31 -8.97
C LEU A 405 -28.75 -13.64 -7.62
N LYS A 406 -27.87 -12.62 -7.60
CA LYS A 406 -27.53 -11.87 -6.40
C LYS A 406 -28.68 -10.94 -5.98
N THR A 407 -28.86 -10.72 -4.67
CA THR A 407 -29.94 -9.89 -4.12
C THR A 407 -29.94 -8.51 -4.79
N LEU A 408 -28.79 -7.83 -4.76
CA LEU A 408 -28.60 -6.50 -5.32
C LEU A 408 -29.05 -6.39 -6.79
N TYR A 409 -28.72 -7.40 -7.60
CA TYR A 409 -29.05 -7.40 -9.03
C TYR A 409 -30.54 -7.65 -9.27
N GLN A 410 -31.16 -8.55 -8.50
CA GLN A 410 -32.60 -8.76 -8.56
C GLN A 410 -33.37 -7.51 -8.13
N GLU A 411 -32.88 -6.81 -7.10
CA GLU A 411 -33.44 -5.53 -6.67
C GLU A 411 -33.34 -4.45 -7.77
N ALA A 412 -32.18 -4.32 -8.42
CA ALA A 412 -31.99 -3.39 -9.53
C ALA A 412 -32.86 -3.73 -10.76
N LEU A 413 -33.03 -5.02 -11.07
CA LEU A 413 -33.93 -5.49 -12.14
C LEU A 413 -35.39 -5.11 -11.85
N CYS A 414 -35.84 -5.18 -10.60
CA CYS A 414 -37.18 -4.70 -10.22
C CYS A 414 -37.37 -3.21 -10.55
N ILE A 415 -36.35 -2.36 -10.34
CA ILE A 415 -36.41 -0.93 -10.70
C ILE A 415 -36.57 -0.77 -12.19
N TRP A 416 -35.77 -1.47 -13.00
CA TRP A 416 -35.86 -1.42 -14.46
C TRP A 416 -37.25 -1.84 -14.95
N LEU A 417 -37.72 -3.02 -14.53
CA LEU A 417 -39.00 -3.60 -14.95
C LEU A 417 -40.19 -2.71 -14.59
N ALA A 418 -40.17 -2.12 -13.38
CA ALA A 418 -41.20 -1.18 -12.95
C ALA A 418 -41.11 0.14 -13.74
N GLY A 419 -39.91 0.66 -13.97
CA GLY A 419 -39.68 1.89 -14.71
C GLY A 419 -40.09 1.81 -16.19
N THR A 420 -40.01 0.62 -16.80
CA THR A 420 -40.40 0.38 -18.19
C THR A 420 -41.81 -0.18 -18.36
N ASN A 421 -42.59 -0.32 -17.28
CA ASN A 421 -43.91 -0.97 -17.27
C ASN A 421 -43.90 -2.35 -17.96
N ALA A 422 -42.89 -3.18 -17.65
CA ALA A 422 -42.70 -4.47 -18.29
C ALA A 422 -43.86 -5.45 -18.01
N PRO A 423 -44.26 -6.28 -18.99
CA PRO A 423 -45.32 -7.27 -18.81
C PRO A 423 -44.90 -8.38 -17.83
N GLN A 424 -45.88 -9.08 -17.24
CA GLN A 424 -45.62 -10.13 -16.25
C GLN A 424 -44.65 -11.23 -16.75
N GLN A 425 -44.69 -11.56 -18.04
CA GLN A 425 -43.78 -12.54 -18.62
C GLN A 425 -42.30 -12.12 -18.52
N GLU A 426 -42.00 -10.82 -18.64
CA GLU A 426 -40.66 -10.29 -18.44
C GLU A 426 -40.27 -10.33 -16.95
N TRP A 427 -41.20 -10.04 -16.04
CA TRP A 427 -40.97 -10.22 -14.60
C TRP A 427 -40.58 -11.67 -14.26
N GLU A 428 -41.30 -12.65 -14.78
CA GLU A 428 -41.00 -14.07 -14.58
C GLU A 428 -39.68 -14.49 -15.22
N LYS A 429 -39.26 -13.84 -16.31
CA LYS A 429 -37.97 -14.07 -16.96
C LYS A 429 -36.80 -13.66 -16.06
N TYR A 430 -36.82 -12.45 -15.50
CA TYR A 430 -35.68 -11.88 -14.76
C TYR A 430 -35.69 -12.15 -13.26
N ILE A 431 -36.87 -12.10 -12.63
CA ILE A 431 -36.99 -12.19 -11.18
C ILE A 431 -37.20 -13.65 -10.78
N LYS A 432 -36.15 -14.28 -10.26
CA LYS A 432 -36.17 -15.67 -9.79
C LYS A 432 -36.25 -15.79 -8.27
N ARG A 433 -36.16 -14.66 -7.56
CA ARG A 433 -36.20 -14.56 -6.10
C ARG A 433 -37.55 -14.03 -5.61
N GLY A 434 -38.39 -14.94 -5.11
CA GLY A 434 -39.71 -14.61 -4.58
C GLY A 434 -39.65 -13.69 -3.35
N ASP A 435 -38.62 -13.84 -2.52
CA ASP A 435 -38.36 -12.98 -1.35
C ASP A 435 -38.09 -11.53 -1.77
N VAL A 436 -37.29 -11.33 -2.83
CA VAL A 436 -37.01 -9.99 -3.38
C VAL A 436 -38.27 -9.39 -3.99
N PHE A 437 -39.05 -10.16 -4.74
CA PHE A 437 -40.29 -9.66 -5.35
C PHE A 437 -41.32 -9.19 -4.30
N GLN A 438 -41.54 -9.98 -3.24
CA GLN A 438 -42.43 -9.61 -2.15
C GLN A 438 -41.93 -8.36 -1.42
N ARG A 439 -40.63 -8.29 -1.12
CA ARG A 439 -40.01 -7.13 -0.45
C ARG A 439 -40.12 -5.87 -1.32
N PHE A 440 -40.05 -6.00 -2.66
CA PHE A 440 -40.22 -4.88 -3.59
C PHE A 440 -41.64 -4.30 -3.56
N GLN A 441 -42.66 -5.16 -3.52
CA GLN A 441 -44.06 -4.73 -3.42
C GLN A 441 -44.29 -3.94 -2.12
N GLN A 442 -43.72 -4.41 -1.00
CA GLN A 442 -43.77 -3.69 0.27
C GLN A 442 -43.03 -2.35 0.19
N TYR A 443 -41.85 -2.30 -0.43
CA TYR A 443 -41.11 -1.07 -0.63
C TYR A 443 -41.91 -0.03 -1.43
N ASN A 444 -42.59 -0.43 -2.50
CA ASN A 444 -43.40 0.48 -3.31
C ASN A 444 -44.58 1.10 -2.53
N GLN A 445 -45.11 0.40 -1.53
CA GLN A 445 -46.13 0.95 -0.62
C GLN A 445 -45.54 1.88 0.46
N GLN A 446 -44.26 1.72 0.79
CA GLN A 446 -43.56 2.42 1.87
C GLN A 446 -42.27 3.08 1.38
N ARG A 447 -42.33 3.73 0.23
CA ARG A 447 -41.15 4.18 -0.50
C ARG A 447 -40.28 5.11 0.34
N GLY A 448 -39.00 4.77 0.49
CA GLY A 448 -38.06 5.53 1.29
C GLY A 448 -38.11 5.27 2.80
N ASN A 449 -38.82 4.24 3.27
CA ASN A 449 -38.79 3.79 4.67
C ASN A 449 -37.39 3.23 5.02
N THR A 450 -36.85 3.64 6.17
CA THR A 450 -35.53 3.23 6.69
C THR A 450 -35.41 1.73 6.98
N ASN A 451 -36.53 1.02 7.10
CA ASN A 451 -36.54 -0.45 7.20
C ASN A 451 -35.92 -1.15 5.99
N PHE A 452 -35.84 -0.45 4.85
CA PHE A 452 -35.25 -0.97 3.61
C PHE A 452 -33.85 -0.39 3.32
N LYS A 453 -33.19 0.21 4.33
CA LYS A 453 -31.87 0.86 4.17
C LYS A 453 -30.76 -0.04 3.61
N ASP A 454 -30.94 -1.35 3.71
CA ASP A 454 -30.07 -2.42 3.21
C ASP A 454 -30.33 -2.78 1.73
N SER A 455 -31.44 -2.30 1.15
CA SER A 455 -31.82 -2.58 -0.24
C SER A 455 -31.27 -1.54 -1.22
N TYR A 456 -31.06 -1.98 -2.45
CA TYR A 456 -30.72 -1.10 -3.55
C TYR A 456 -31.83 -0.09 -3.85
N TRP A 457 -33.10 -0.41 -3.60
CA TRP A 457 -34.21 0.51 -3.82
C TRP A 457 -34.10 1.76 -2.95
N TYR A 458 -33.78 1.58 -1.66
CA TYR A 458 -33.56 2.69 -0.74
C TYR A 458 -32.33 3.51 -1.16
N TYR A 459 -31.23 2.83 -1.54
CA TYR A 459 -30.05 3.50 -2.08
C TYR A 459 -30.41 4.35 -3.30
N PHE A 460 -31.16 3.79 -4.25
CA PHE A 460 -31.58 4.42 -5.49
C PHE A 460 -32.47 5.66 -5.25
N ASP A 461 -33.34 5.64 -4.25
CA ASP A 461 -34.24 6.77 -3.96
C ASP A 461 -33.65 7.84 -3.04
N LYS A 462 -32.77 7.48 -2.09
CA LYS A 462 -32.37 8.37 -0.98
C LYS A 462 -30.93 8.84 -1.00
N ILE A 463 -30.02 8.06 -1.55
CA ILE A 463 -28.59 8.40 -1.57
C ILE A 463 -28.30 9.25 -2.81
N LYS A 464 -27.34 10.16 -2.80
CA LYS A 464 -26.91 10.82 -4.05
C LYS A 464 -25.90 9.95 -4.78
N ALA A 465 -26.01 9.88 -6.11
CA ALA A 465 -24.96 9.25 -6.91
C ALA A 465 -23.63 10.03 -6.71
N PRO A 466 -22.47 9.35 -6.81
CA PRO A 466 -21.18 10.05 -6.79
C PRO A 466 -21.07 11.06 -7.93
N GLU A 467 -20.43 12.19 -7.66
CA GLU A 467 -20.01 13.13 -8.70
C GLU A 467 -18.68 12.63 -9.30
N ILE A 468 -18.65 12.34 -10.61
CA ILE A 468 -17.48 11.81 -11.34
C ILE A 468 -16.79 12.89 -12.17
#